data_AF-A0A423SKL5-F1
#
_entry.id   AF-A0A423SKL5-F1
#
_cell.length_a   1.000
_cell.length_b   1.000
_cell.length_c   1.000
_cell.angle_alpha   90.00
_cell.angle_beta   90.00
_cell.angle_gamma   90.00
#
_symmetry.space_group_name_H-M   'P 1'
#
loop_
_entity.id
_entity.type
_entity.pdbx_description
1 polymer ?
#
loop_
_entity_poly.entity_id
_entity_poly.type
_entity_poly.pdbx_seq_one_letter_code
_entity_poly.pdbx_strand_id
1 'polypeptide(L)'
;MFVKIGVYIRLLLSDDVQRSSRSRRKSATMPFKKFAQIGRVIYINEGQYKGKLAVIVDIIDTNRALIDGPCHGVPRQQFKFCEMRLTTYVLKICRGMRTKLIRAAWEEAKISEKFEASTWNKNINKGLLRSSMTDFDRFKLGRAKQARNKIVKSAYLRLKRNILIAKRPTVKAARKLRGQKLAKKKELKEKKPKTWKPRKTRGPRAARNKAKPAKTVKAAK
;
A
#
# COMPACT_ATOMS: atom_id res chain seq x y z
N MET A 1 58.63 -7.90 53.90
CA MET A 1 58.34 -8.41 52.55
C MET A 1 57.12 -9.32 52.60
N PHE A 2 55.90 -8.79 52.57
CA PHE A 2 54.68 -9.61 52.60
C PHE A 2 53.44 -8.78 52.24
N VAL A 3 53.32 -8.33 50.99
CA VAL A 3 52.01 -7.91 50.43
C VAL A 3 52.05 -8.07 48.92
N LYS A 4 51.57 -9.19 48.37
CA LYS A 4 51.18 -9.35 46.96
C LYS A 4 50.52 -10.71 46.73
N ILE A 5 49.43 -10.97 47.45
CA ILE A 5 48.52 -12.08 47.15
C ILE A 5 47.11 -11.54 47.39
N GLY A 6 46.26 -11.56 46.37
CA GLY A 6 44.81 -11.31 46.54
C GLY A 6 44.22 -10.14 45.77
N VAL A 7 44.49 -10.01 44.47
CA VAL A 7 43.60 -9.26 43.57
C VAL A 7 43.47 -10.00 42.25
N TYR A 8 43.00 -11.25 42.27
CA TYR A 8 42.46 -11.90 41.07
C TYR A 8 41.43 -12.94 41.48
N ILE A 9 40.27 -12.88 40.80
CA ILE A 9 39.17 -13.84 40.81
C ILE A 9 38.23 -13.72 42.01
N ARG A 10 37.15 -12.92 41.84
CA ARG A 10 35.72 -13.32 42.04
C ARG A 10 34.80 -12.08 42.02
N LEU A 11 34.67 -11.45 40.85
CA LEU A 11 33.53 -10.56 40.52
C LEU A 11 32.82 -11.12 39.28
N LEU A 12 32.37 -12.37 39.40
CA LEU A 12 31.39 -12.97 38.51
C LEU A 12 30.40 -13.70 39.39
N LEU A 13 29.26 -13.03 39.65
CA LEU A 13 27.91 -13.55 39.91
C LEU A 13 27.17 -12.56 40.82
N SER A 14 25.97 -12.20 40.38
CA SER A 14 24.91 -11.49 41.12
C SER A 14 24.88 -9.97 40.95
N ASP A 15 24.46 -9.49 39.77
CA ASP A 15 23.74 -8.22 39.61
C ASP A 15 23.05 -8.13 38.23
N ASP A 16 22.36 -9.20 37.81
CA ASP A 16 21.64 -9.20 36.51
C ASP A 16 20.32 -9.98 36.56
N VAL A 17 19.52 -9.75 37.61
CA VAL A 17 18.19 -10.37 37.77
C VAL A 17 17.11 -9.31 38.06
N GLN A 18 17.09 -8.15 37.38
CA GLN A 18 15.91 -7.25 37.39
C GLN A 18 15.71 -6.47 36.07
N ARG A 19 15.77 -7.12 34.90
CA ARG A 19 15.35 -6.46 33.65
C ARG A 19 14.67 -7.35 32.59
N SER A 20 14.03 -8.45 32.98
CA SER A 20 13.36 -9.36 32.03
C SER A 20 11.83 -9.23 31.98
N SER A 21 11.20 -8.24 32.63
CA SER A 21 9.73 -8.09 32.66
C SER A 21 9.20 -6.86 31.92
N ARG A 22 9.93 -6.29 30.94
CA ARG A 22 9.30 -5.40 29.96
C ARG A 22 8.55 -6.24 28.94
N SER A 23 7.31 -6.57 29.31
CA SER A 23 6.19 -6.95 28.46
C SER A 23 6.45 -6.61 27.00
N ARG A 24 6.61 -7.64 26.17
CA ARG A 24 6.54 -7.56 24.72
C ARG A 24 5.10 -7.22 24.34
N ARG A 25 4.64 -6.01 24.69
CA ARG A 25 3.40 -5.44 24.16
C ARG A 25 3.62 -5.34 22.66
N LYS A 26 3.08 -6.29 21.90
CA LYS A 26 2.82 -6.08 20.47
C LYS A 26 2.19 -4.70 20.39
N SER A 27 2.83 -3.76 19.71
CA SER A 27 2.31 -2.40 19.59
C SER A 27 0.90 -2.50 19.02
N ALA A 28 -0.10 -2.29 19.88
CA ALA A 28 -1.49 -2.33 19.48
C ALA A 28 -1.65 -1.23 18.44
N THR A 29 -1.76 -1.62 17.17
CA THR A 29 -1.93 -0.68 16.08
C THR A 29 -3.31 -0.07 16.26
N MET A 30 -3.37 1.14 16.80
CA MET A 30 -4.62 1.88 16.93
C MET A 30 -5.26 2.00 15.55
N PRO A 31 -6.53 1.58 15.37
CA PRO A 31 -7.19 1.56 14.07
C PRO A 31 -7.32 2.97 13.48
N PHE A 32 -7.54 3.97 14.34
CA PHE A 32 -7.65 5.37 13.96
C PHE A 32 -6.31 6.09 14.17
N LYS A 33 -5.82 6.73 13.11
CA LYS A 33 -4.52 7.45 13.10
C LYS A 33 -4.67 8.96 12.93
N LYS A 34 -5.78 9.41 12.36
CA LYS A 34 -6.05 10.81 12.03
C LYS A 34 -7.33 11.22 12.72
N PHE A 35 -7.20 12.13 13.67
CA PHE A 35 -8.32 12.63 14.46
C PHE A 35 -8.59 14.09 14.12
N ALA A 36 -9.87 14.46 14.17
CA ALA A 36 -10.29 15.85 14.16
C ALA A 36 -9.90 16.44 15.52
N GLN A 37 -8.98 17.38 15.50
CA GLN A 37 -8.46 18.05 16.68
C GLN A 37 -7.99 19.44 16.29
N ILE A 38 -7.90 20.32 17.28
CA ILE A 38 -7.36 21.67 17.10
C ILE A 38 -5.93 21.58 16.57
N GLY A 39 -5.63 22.39 15.56
CA GLY A 39 -4.33 22.42 14.89
C GLY A 39 -4.12 21.37 13.80
N ARG A 40 -5.06 20.44 13.58
CA ARG A 40 -4.94 19.47 12.49
C ARG A 40 -5.05 20.19 11.14
N VAL A 41 -4.09 19.90 10.26
CA VAL A 41 -4.13 20.40 8.88
C VAL A 41 -5.09 19.53 8.06
N ILE A 42 -5.94 20.19 7.30
CA ILE A 42 -6.97 19.60 6.47
C ILE A 42 -6.76 19.97 5.01
N TYR A 43 -7.20 19.09 4.12
CA TYR A 43 -7.28 19.33 2.69
C TYR A 43 -8.75 19.47 2.29
N ILE A 44 -9.09 20.53 1.59
CA ILE A 44 -10.47 20.84 1.19
C ILE A 44 -10.78 20.08 -0.11
N ASN A 45 -11.77 19.18 -0.08
CA ASN A 45 -12.14 18.37 -1.26
C ASN A 45 -13.17 19.06 -2.16
N GLU A 46 -14.07 19.84 -1.55
CA GLU A 46 -15.26 20.40 -2.19
C GLU A 46 -15.44 21.88 -1.83
N GLY A 47 -16.31 22.57 -2.58
CA GLY A 47 -16.58 23.99 -2.40
C GLY A 47 -15.57 24.90 -3.12
N GLN A 48 -15.68 26.20 -2.84
CA GLN A 48 -14.93 27.26 -3.53
C GLN A 48 -13.41 27.18 -3.30
N TYR A 49 -13.00 26.58 -2.17
CA TYR A 49 -11.59 26.46 -1.78
C TYR A 49 -11.01 25.07 -2.05
N LYS A 50 -11.60 24.32 -2.99
CA LYS A 50 -11.16 22.98 -3.37
C LYS A 50 -9.67 22.95 -3.72
N GLY A 51 -8.96 21.96 -3.17
CA GLY A 51 -7.54 21.77 -3.43
C GLY A 51 -6.60 22.53 -2.49
N LYS A 52 -7.14 23.39 -1.62
CA LYS A 52 -6.35 24.18 -0.66
C LYS A 52 -6.22 23.46 0.68
N LEU A 53 -5.19 23.86 1.42
CA LEU A 53 -5.01 23.43 2.80
C LEU A 53 -5.52 24.48 3.79
N ALA A 54 -6.04 24.00 4.91
CA ALA A 54 -6.45 24.83 6.04
C ALA A 54 -6.14 24.10 7.36
N VAL A 55 -6.39 24.77 8.48
CA VAL A 55 -6.21 24.24 9.84
C VAL A 55 -7.55 24.26 10.57
N ILE A 56 -7.84 23.21 11.35
CA ILE A 56 -8.96 23.24 12.30
C ILE A 56 -8.56 24.12 13.49
N VAL A 57 -9.24 25.24 13.68
CA VAL A 57 -9.02 26.17 14.79
C VAL A 57 -9.89 25.81 15.99
N ASP A 58 -11.14 25.44 15.72
CA ASP A 58 -12.10 25.02 16.73
C ASP A 58 -13.10 23.99 16.17
N ILE A 59 -13.72 23.21 17.03
CA ILE A 59 -14.77 22.25 16.69
C ILE A 59 -16.09 22.85 17.20
N ILE A 60 -16.98 23.19 16.26
CA ILE A 60 -18.24 23.88 16.58
C ILE A 60 -19.26 22.85 17.06
N ASP A 61 -19.46 21.81 16.25
CA ASP A 61 -20.34 20.68 16.57
C ASP A 61 -19.75 19.39 15.99
N THR A 62 -20.49 18.29 16.09
CA THR A 62 -20.04 16.97 15.60
C THR A 62 -19.76 16.96 14.09
N ASN A 63 -20.39 17.84 13.32
CA ASN A 63 -20.38 17.83 11.86
C ASN A 63 -19.60 19.00 11.25
N ARG A 64 -19.28 20.04 12.03
CA ARG A 64 -18.67 21.30 11.58
C ARG A 64 -17.50 21.71 12.47
N ALA A 65 -16.48 22.26 11.84
CA ALA A 65 -15.34 22.91 12.48
C ALA A 65 -15.17 24.33 11.96
N LEU A 66 -14.55 25.17 12.79
CA LEU A 66 -14.02 26.46 12.38
C LEU A 66 -12.65 26.23 11.74
N ILE A 67 -12.50 26.59 10.46
CA ILE A 67 -11.26 26.41 9.71
C ILE A 67 -10.60 27.76 9.43
N ASP A 68 -9.28 27.77 9.28
CA ASP A 68 -8.51 28.94 8.85
C ASP A 68 -7.30 28.50 8.00
N GLY A 69 -7.07 29.13 6.85
CA GLY A 69 -5.99 28.78 5.93
C GLY A 69 -5.24 30.02 5.42
N PRO A 70 -4.44 30.69 6.27
CA PRO A 70 -3.85 32.00 5.96
C PRO A 70 -2.83 32.00 4.82
N CYS A 71 -2.21 30.85 4.50
CA CYS A 71 -1.20 30.74 3.44
C CYS A 71 -1.80 30.36 2.08
N HIS A 72 -2.98 29.72 2.05
CA HIS A 72 -3.67 29.34 0.82
C HIS A 72 -4.87 30.24 0.49
N GLY A 73 -5.05 31.33 1.24
CA GLY A 73 -6.15 32.28 1.03
C GLY A 73 -7.52 31.68 1.32
N VAL A 74 -7.61 30.79 2.31
CA VAL A 74 -8.90 30.31 2.84
C VAL A 74 -9.24 31.18 4.05
N PRO A 75 -10.31 31.98 3.99
CA PRO A 75 -10.70 32.82 5.11
C PRO A 75 -11.19 31.98 6.29
N ARG A 76 -11.22 32.58 7.47
CA ARG A 76 -11.78 31.96 8.66
C ARG A 76 -13.28 31.77 8.50
N GLN A 77 -13.75 30.52 8.47
CA GLN A 77 -15.15 30.19 8.26
C GLN A 77 -15.53 28.86 8.89
N GLN A 78 -16.83 28.63 9.08
CA GLN A 78 -17.34 27.30 9.42
C GLN A 78 -17.25 26.36 8.21
N PHE A 79 -16.93 25.10 8.44
CA PHE A 79 -16.80 24.10 7.39
C PHE A 79 -17.20 22.71 7.87
N LYS A 80 -17.84 21.92 7.02
CA LYS A 80 -18.32 20.58 7.38
C LYS A 80 -17.18 19.56 7.32
N PHE A 81 -17.16 18.60 8.26
CA PHE A 81 -16.16 17.53 8.28
C PHE A 81 -16.24 16.62 7.05
N CYS A 82 -17.42 16.42 6.47
CA CYS A 82 -17.61 15.58 5.29
C CYS A 82 -16.89 16.13 4.04
N GLU A 83 -16.77 17.46 3.93
CA GLU A 83 -16.21 18.15 2.75
C GLU A 83 -14.68 18.35 2.85
N MET A 84 -14.08 17.99 3.98
CA MET A 84 -12.64 18.08 4.23
C MET A 84 -12.01 16.71 4.47
N ARG A 85 -10.71 16.58 4.15
CA ARG A 85 -9.94 15.36 4.42
C ARG A 85 -8.80 15.65 5.38
N LEU A 86 -8.76 14.90 6.48
CA LEU A 86 -7.69 15.05 7.48
C LEU A 86 -6.33 14.61 6.91
N THR A 87 -5.32 15.46 7.08
CA THR A 87 -3.94 15.13 6.75
C THR A 87 -3.21 14.55 7.96
N THR A 88 -1.94 14.18 7.79
CA THR A 88 -1.10 13.69 8.89
C THR A 88 -0.53 14.82 9.75
N TYR A 89 -0.52 16.05 9.25
CA TYR A 89 0.17 17.17 9.89
C TYR A 89 -0.70 17.81 10.98
N VAL A 90 -0.06 18.20 12.08
CA VAL A 90 -0.68 18.89 13.21
C VAL A 90 0.21 20.06 13.58
N LEU A 91 -0.39 21.23 13.68
CA LEU A 91 0.19 22.42 14.27
C LEU A 91 -0.15 22.47 15.75
N LYS A 92 0.80 22.90 16.57
CA LYS A 92 0.57 23.13 18.01
C LYS A 92 -0.04 24.51 18.16
N ILE A 93 -1.37 24.60 18.18
CA ILE A 93 -2.10 25.86 18.35
C ILE A 93 -3.13 25.74 19.49
N CYS A 94 -3.46 26.89 20.08
CA CYS A 94 -4.54 27.01 21.04
C CYS A 94 -5.89 27.20 20.34
N ARG A 95 -6.98 26.84 21.01
CA ARG A 95 -8.35 27.07 20.53
C ARG A 95 -8.59 28.57 20.31
N GLY A 96 -9.18 28.95 19.18
CA GLY A 96 -9.53 30.35 18.89
C GLY A 96 -8.36 31.29 18.58
N MET A 97 -7.13 30.75 18.38
CA MET A 97 -5.95 31.54 18.05
C MET A 97 -6.18 32.46 16.84
N ARG A 98 -5.63 33.69 16.85
CA ARG A 98 -5.77 34.67 15.74
C ARG A 98 -5.01 34.21 14.48
N THR A 99 -5.50 34.58 13.31
CA THR A 99 -4.96 34.18 12.00
C THR A 99 -3.48 34.51 11.81
N LYS A 100 -3.00 35.65 12.34
CA LYS A 100 -1.58 36.03 12.29
C LYS A 100 -0.66 35.01 12.97
N LEU A 101 -1.07 34.49 14.13
CA LEU A 101 -0.30 33.49 14.88
C LEU A 101 -0.36 32.12 14.20
N ILE A 102 -1.50 31.77 13.61
CA ILE A 102 -1.63 30.53 12.83
C ILE A 102 -0.71 30.58 11.61
N ARG A 103 -0.60 31.73 10.93
CA ARG A 103 0.35 31.92 9.82
C ARG A 103 1.79 31.70 10.28
N ALA A 104 2.20 32.31 11.39
CA ALA A 104 3.54 32.12 11.94
C ALA A 104 3.82 30.65 12.27
N ALA A 105 2.88 29.96 12.94
CA ALA A 105 3.01 28.54 13.26
C ALA A 105 3.04 27.64 12.01
N TRP A 106 2.31 28.02 10.95
CA TRP A 106 2.30 27.30 9.68
C TRP A 106 3.65 27.38 8.95
N GLU A 107 4.24 28.57 8.93
CA GLU A 107 5.55 28.85 8.33
C GLU A 107 6.67 28.20 9.13
N GLU A 108 6.66 28.29 10.46
CA GLU A 108 7.61 27.60 11.35
C GLU A 108 7.60 26.08 11.12
N ALA A 109 6.40 25.51 11.00
CA ALA A 109 6.25 24.08 10.75
C ALA A 109 6.51 23.68 9.28
N LYS A 110 6.71 24.63 8.36
CA LYS A 110 6.93 24.42 6.92
C LYS A 110 5.94 23.44 6.29
N ILE A 111 4.65 23.61 6.61
CA ILE A 111 3.61 22.66 6.19
C ILE A 111 3.45 22.62 4.66
N SER A 112 3.55 23.78 3.99
CA SER A 112 3.45 23.86 2.53
C SER A 112 4.50 22.99 1.84
N GLU A 113 5.77 23.13 2.22
CA GLU A 113 6.88 22.33 1.69
C GLU A 113 6.70 20.83 1.99
N LYS A 114 6.30 20.49 3.22
CA LYS A 114 6.04 19.11 3.63
C LYS A 114 4.92 18.47 2.83
N PHE A 115 3.85 19.22 2.57
CA PHE A 115 2.75 18.76 1.75
C PHE A 115 3.17 18.62 0.29
N GLU A 116 3.92 19.57 -0.25
CA GLU A 116 4.42 19.54 -1.62
C GLU A 116 5.31 18.31 -1.89
N ALA A 117 6.19 17.99 -0.95
CA ALA A 117 7.06 16.82 -1.00
C ALA A 117 6.30 15.49 -0.86
N SER A 118 5.09 15.51 -0.29
CA SER A 118 4.31 14.32 0.02
C SER A 118 3.90 13.54 -1.24
N THR A 119 3.77 12.21 -1.10
CA THR A 119 3.26 11.35 -2.18
C THR A 119 1.83 11.71 -2.57
N TRP A 120 1.04 12.25 -1.63
CA TRP A 120 -0.31 12.71 -1.89
C TRP A 120 -0.31 13.88 -2.87
N ASN A 121 0.43 14.95 -2.59
CA ASN A 121 0.50 16.09 -3.51
C ASN A 121 1.09 15.70 -4.87
N LYS A 122 2.12 14.86 -4.88
CA LYS A 122 2.66 14.28 -6.13
C LYS A 122 1.60 13.54 -6.95
N ASN A 123 0.66 12.85 -6.30
CA ASN A 123 -0.42 12.15 -6.99
C ASN A 123 -1.53 13.10 -7.48
N ILE A 124 -1.84 14.15 -6.73
CA ILE A 124 -2.74 15.23 -7.19
C ILE A 124 -2.16 15.88 -8.44
N ASN A 125 -0.89 16.30 -8.40
CA ASN A 125 -0.20 16.93 -9.52
C ASN A 125 -0.10 16.02 -10.75
N LYS A 126 0.11 14.71 -10.56
CA LYS A 126 0.01 13.74 -11.67
C LYS A 126 -1.39 13.72 -12.28
N GLY A 127 -2.45 13.83 -11.48
CA GLY A 127 -3.81 13.93 -11.97
C GLY A 127 -4.02 15.19 -12.80
N LEU A 128 -3.63 16.35 -12.24
CA LEU A 128 -3.70 17.65 -12.91
C LEU A 128 -2.94 17.67 -14.23
N LEU A 129 -1.69 17.19 -14.24
CA LEU A 129 -0.86 17.09 -15.43
C LEU A 129 -1.48 16.18 -16.49
N ARG A 130 -2.19 15.12 -16.09
CA ARG A 130 -2.87 14.23 -17.03
C ARG A 130 -4.13 14.85 -17.61
N SER A 131 -4.87 15.65 -16.83
CA SER A 131 -6.02 16.40 -17.34
C SER A 131 -5.61 17.55 -18.26
N SER A 132 -4.48 18.20 -18.01
CA SER A 132 -3.97 19.31 -18.83
C SER A 132 -3.12 18.88 -20.03
N MET A 133 -2.98 17.59 -20.29
CA MET A 133 -2.04 17.05 -21.27
C MET A 133 -2.55 17.23 -22.71
N THR A 134 -1.73 17.85 -23.56
CA THR A 134 -2.05 18.00 -24.99
C THR A 134 -1.97 16.67 -25.74
N ASP A 135 -2.54 16.59 -26.95
CA ASP A 135 -2.48 15.38 -27.77
C ASP A 135 -1.05 14.97 -28.13
N PHE A 136 -0.20 15.94 -28.47
CA PHE A 136 1.21 15.70 -28.76
C PHE A 136 1.96 15.14 -27.54
N ASP A 137 1.66 15.62 -26.33
CA ASP A 137 2.23 15.07 -25.10
C ASP A 137 1.77 13.63 -24.84
N ARG A 138 0.52 13.29 -25.18
CA ARG A 138 0.01 11.91 -25.10
C ARG A 138 0.76 10.99 -26.07
N PHE A 139 1.07 11.44 -27.28
CA PHE A 139 1.91 10.70 -28.22
C PHE A 139 3.33 10.45 -27.67
N LYS A 140 4.01 11.51 -27.19
CA LYS A 140 5.35 11.39 -26.55
C LYS A 140 5.34 10.42 -25.37
N LEU A 141 4.34 10.55 -24.49
CA LEU A 141 4.17 9.65 -23.34
C LEU A 141 3.94 8.19 -23.78
N GLY A 142 3.18 7.97 -24.85
CA GLY A 142 2.97 6.64 -25.44
C GLY A 142 4.29 5.99 -25.90
N ARG A 143 5.11 6.74 -26.63
CA ARG A 143 6.43 6.27 -27.09
C ARG A 143 7.40 6.01 -25.94
N ALA A 144 7.47 6.92 -24.97
CA ALA A 144 8.29 6.74 -23.77
C ALA A 144 7.85 5.50 -22.94
N LYS A 145 6.54 5.29 -22.78
CA LYS A 145 6.01 4.07 -22.13
C LYS A 145 6.36 2.80 -22.90
N GLN A 146 6.28 2.83 -24.22
CA GLN A 146 6.65 1.68 -25.05
C GLN A 146 8.13 1.31 -24.86
N ALA A 147 9.03 2.29 -24.87
CA ALA A 147 10.46 2.08 -24.61
C ALA A 147 10.71 1.51 -23.20
N ARG A 148 10.11 2.12 -22.17
CA ARG A 148 10.21 1.61 -20.78
C ARG A 148 9.72 0.18 -20.66
N ASN A 149 8.57 -0.15 -21.25
CA ASN A 149 7.99 -1.49 -21.17
C ASN A 149 8.86 -2.54 -21.87
N LYS A 150 9.54 -2.20 -22.96
CA LYS A 150 10.53 -3.10 -23.60
C LYS A 150 11.67 -3.45 -22.66
N ILE A 151 12.24 -2.45 -21.96
CA ILE A 151 13.33 -2.64 -20.98
C ILE A 151 12.87 -3.47 -19.78
N VAL A 152 11.72 -3.13 -19.20
CA VAL A 152 11.17 -3.88 -18.05
C VAL A 152 10.87 -5.32 -18.44
N LYS A 153 10.30 -5.56 -19.63
CA LYS A 153 10.00 -6.90 -20.13
C LYS A 153 11.28 -7.71 -20.34
N SER A 154 12.33 -7.13 -20.92
CA SER A 154 13.59 -7.84 -21.13
C SER A 154 14.26 -8.23 -19.80
N ALA A 155 14.29 -7.31 -18.83
CA ALA A 155 14.79 -7.58 -17.48
C ALA A 155 13.97 -8.67 -16.76
N TYR A 156 12.64 -8.59 -16.82
CA TYR A 156 11.74 -9.60 -16.24
C TYR A 156 11.95 -10.99 -16.85
N LEU A 157 12.08 -11.08 -18.19
CA LEU A 157 12.32 -12.36 -18.87
C LEU A 157 13.67 -12.96 -18.50
N ARG A 158 14.72 -12.13 -18.32
CA ARG A 158 16.03 -12.58 -17.81
C ARG A 158 15.90 -13.15 -16.39
N LEU A 159 15.26 -12.43 -15.46
CA LEU A 159 15.02 -12.91 -14.09
C LEU A 159 14.21 -14.22 -14.08
N LYS A 160 13.13 -14.28 -14.87
CA LYS A 160 12.30 -15.48 -14.99
C LYS A 160 13.11 -16.66 -15.51
N ARG A 161 13.96 -16.46 -16.52
CA ARG A 161 14.85 -17.51 -17.04
C ARG A 161 15.81 -18.00 -15.96
N ASN A 162 16.43 -17.10 -15.20
CA ASN A 162 17.36 -17.47 -14.12
C ASN A 162 16.65 -18.26 -13.01
N ILE A 163 15.46 -17.84 -12.59
CA ILE A 163 14.64 -18.58 -11.61
C ILE A 163 14.26 -19.96 -12.15
N LEU A 164 13.88 -20.07 -13.43
CA LEU A 164 13.57 -21.35 -14.05
C LEU A 164 14.80 -22.26 -14.11
N ILE A 165 15.98 -21.72 -14.43
CA ILE A 165 17.25 -22.47 -14.43
C ILE A 165 17.58 -22.95 -13.02
N ALA A 166 17.49 -22.09 -12.01
CA ALA A 166 17.75 -22.45 -10.61
C ALA A 166 16.77 -23.53 -10.08
N LYS A 167 15.52 -23.52 -10.55
CA LYS A 167 14.50 -24.53 -10.21
C LYS A 167 14.65 -25.85 -10.99
N ARG A 168 15.54 -25.92 -12.00
CA ARG A 168 15.73 -27.19 -12.73
C ARG A 168 16.38 -28.21 -11.80
N PRO A 169 15.80 -29.42 -11.67
CA PRO A 169 16.43 -30.47 -10.89
C PRO A 169 17.78 -30.85 -11.53
N THR A 170 18.76 -31.19 -10.71
CA THR A 170 20.05 -31.71 -11.18
C THR A 170 19.84 -32.93 -12.08
N VAL A 171 20.77 -33.21 -13.00
CA VAL A 171 20.62 -34.31 -13.99
C VAL A 171 20.31 -35.65 -13.29
N LYS A 172 20.92 -35.91 -12.13
CA LYS A 172 20.65 -37.10 -11.29
C LYS A 172 19.21 -37.10 -10.72
N ALA A 173 18.75 -35.98 -10.15
CA ALA A 173 17.38 -35.85 -9.63
C ALA A 173 16.32 -35.90 -10.74
N ALA A 174 16.60 -35.31 -11.91
CA ALA A 174 15.74 -35.37 -13.09
C ALA A 174 15.61 -36.81 -13.61
N ARG A 175 16.72 -37.57 -13.68
CA ARG A 175 16.72 -38.99 -14.09
C ARG A 175 15.95 -39.87 -13.11
N LYS A 176 16.09 -39.63 -11.79
CA LYS A 176 15.32 -40.32 -10.73
C LYS A 176 13.82 -40.06 -10.84
N LEU A 177 13.40 -38.80 -11.02
CA LEU A 177 12.00 -38.41 -11.25
C LEU A 177 11.42 -39.05 -12.53
N ARG A 178 12.20 -39.11 -13.61
CA ARG A 178 11.80 -39.76 -14.88
C ARG A 178 11.64 -41.27 -14.70
N GLY A 179 12.56 -41.91 -13.99
CA GLY A 179 12.49 -43.34 -13.65
C GLY A 179 11.26 -43.67 -12.80
N GLN A 180 10.99 -42.88 -11.76
CA GLN A 180 9.78 -43.03 -10.93
C GLN A 180 8.49 -42.84 -11.73
N LYS A 181 8.45 -41.88 -12.67
CA LYS A 181 7.31 -41.71 -13.59
C LYS A 181 7.13 -42.89 -14.54
N LEU A 182 8.21 -43.44 -15.09
CA LEU A 182 8.13 -44.63 -15.96
C LEU A 182 7.70 -45.87 -15.18
N ALA A 183 8.22 -46.07 -13.97
CA ALA A 183 7.84 -47.16 -13.08
C ALA A 183 6.35 -47.07 -12.71
N LYS A 184 5.88 -45.89 -12.26
CA LYS A 184 4.46 -45.64 -11.98
C LYS A 184 3.56 -45.84 -13.20
N LYS A 185 4.05 -45.54 -14.41
CA LYS A 185 3.31 -45.78 -15.67
C LYS A 185 3.24 -47.26 -16.03
N LYS A 186 4.29 -48.04 -15.75
CA LYS A 186 4.29 -49.50 -15.90
C LYS A 186 3.35 -50.15 -14.90
N GLU A 187 3.43 -49.75 -13.64
CA GLU A 187 2.56 -50.23 -12.56
C GLU A 187 1.07 -49.91 -12.82
N LEU A 188 0.75 -48.73 -13.36
CA LEU A 188 -0.61 -48.36 -13.77
C LEU A 188 -1.11 -49.12 -15.02
N LYS A 189 -0.20 -49.65 -15.84
CA LYS A 189 -0.53 -50.51 -16.99
C LYS A 189 -0.78 -51.94 -16.55
N GLU A 190 -0.03 -52.41 -15.55
CA GLU A 190 -0.07 -53.77 -15.01
C GLU A 190 -1.28 -53.96 -14.09
N LYS A 191 -1.64 -52.95 -13.29
CA LYS A 191 -2.85 -52.92 -12.45
C LYS A 191 -4.16 -52.68 -13.24
N LYS A 192 -4.10 -52.42 -14.55
CA LYS A 192 -5.31 -52.35 -15.39
C LYS A 192 -5.62 -53.75 -15.93
N PRO A 193 -6.76 -54.37 -15.58
CA PRO A 193 -7.13 -55.64 -16.20
C PRO A 193 -7.28 -55.41 -17.72
N LYS A 194 -6.71 -56.33 -18.53
CA LYS A 194 -6.88 -56.38 -19.99
C LYS A 194 -8.33 -56.71 -20.32
N THR A 195 -9.25 -55.79 -20.08
CA THR A 195 -10.63 -55.88 -20.54
C THR A 195 -10.75 -55.00 -21.78
N TRP A 196 -11.08 -55.64 -22.92
CA TRP A 196 -11.39 -54.93 -24.14
C TRP A 196 -12.65 -54.10 -23.89
N LYS A 197 -12.51 -52.77 -23.88
CA LYS A 197 -13.65 -51.86 -23.87
C LYS A 197 -13.93 -51.41 -25.30
N PRO A 198 -15.13 -51.62 -25.84
CA PRO A 198 -15.45 -51.20 -27.20
C PRO A 198 -15.31 -49.68 -27.31
N ARG A 199 -14.81 -49.24 -28.47
CA ARG A 199 -14.56 -47.84 -28.78
C ARG A 199 -15.90 -47.09 -28.81
N LYS A 200 -16.19 -46.29 -27.79
CA LYS A 200 -17.37 -45.40 -27.80
C LYS A 200 -17.31 -44.53 -29.07
N THR A 201 -18.31 -44.65 -29.93
CA THR A 201 -18.50 -43.72 -31.05
C THR A 201 -18.63 -42.33 -30.45
N ARG A 202 -17.83 -41.39 -30.96
CA ARG A 202 -17.94 -39.99 -30.53
C ARG A 202 -19.27 -39.49 -31.06
N GLY A 203 -20.27 -39.39 -30.19
CA GLY A 203 -21.53 -38.72 -30.52
C GLY A 203 -21.25 -37.33 -31.09
N PRO A 204 -22.13 -36.80 -31.96
CA PRO A 204 -21.92 -35.51 -32.60
C PRO A 204 -21.64 -34.43 -31.55
N ARG A 205 -20.65 -33.58 -31.87
CA ARG A 205 -20.17 -32.51 -31.00
C ARG A 205 -21.34 -31.56 -30.73
N ALA A 206 -21.94 -31.63 -29.55
CA ALA A 206 -23.00 -30.71 -29.14
C ALA A 206 -22.52 -29.28 -29.41
N ALA A 207 -23.26 -28.57 -30.27
CA ALA A 207 -23.02 -27.17 -30.58
C ALA A 207 -22.98 -26.40 -29.26
N ARG A 208 -21.86 -25.72 -28.99
CA ARG A 208 -21.69 -24.88 -27.81
C ARG A 208 -22.46 -23.58 -28.01
N ASN A 209 -23.79 -23.68 -28.15
CA ASN A 209 -24.69 -22.55 -28.00
C ASN A 209 -24.97 -22.39 -26.51
N LYS A 210 -24.05 -21.70 -25.83
CA LYS A 210 -24.41 -21.06 -24.56
C LYS A 210 -25.20 -19.81 -24.91
N ALA A 211 -26.52 -19.93 -24.93
CA ALA A 211 -27.40 -18.78 -24.74
C ALA A 211 -26.93 -18.04 -23.48
N LYS A 212 -26.71 -16.72 -23.60
CA LYS A 212 -26.46 -15.87 -22.45
C LYS A 212 -27.71 -15.95 -21.55
N PRO A 213 -27.57 -16.17 -20.23
CA PRO A 213 -28.73 -16.12 -19.34
C PRO A 213 -29.36 -14.73 -19.42
N ALA A 214 -30.67 -14.69 -19.60
CA ALA A 214 -31.47 -13.46 -19.60
C ALA A 214 -31.23 -12.72 -18.28
N LYS A 215 -31.02 -11.40 -18.37
CA LYS A 215 -30.99 -10.51 -17.22
C LYS A 215 -32.36 -10.56 -16.55
N THR A 216 -32.43 -11.05 -15.31
CA THR A 216 -33.58 -10.81 -14.45
C THR A 216 -33.62 -9.30 -14.16
N VAL A 217 -34.63 -8.64 -14.73
CA VAL A 217 -35.03 -7.29 -14.33
C VAL A 217 -35.57 -7.42 -12.90
N LYS A 218 -34.90 -6.80 -11.92
CA LYS A 218 -35.48 -6.62 -10.59
C LYS A 218 -36.71 -5.74 -10.76
N ALA A 219 -37.89 -6.33 -10.53
CA ALA A 219 -39.14 -5.60 -10.39
C ALA A 219 -39.00 -4.58 -9.25
N ALA A 220 -39.41 -3.35 -9.56
CA ALA A 220 -39.59 -2.29 -8.58
C ALA A 220 -40.65 -2.69 -7.56
N LYS A 221 -40.37 -2.40 -6.29
CA LYS A 221 -41.35 -2.13 -5.27
C LYS A 221 -40.74 -1.12 -4.30
#